data_AF-A0A8X6MW79-F1
#
_entry.id   AF-A0A8X6MW79-F1
#
_cell.length_a   1.000
_cell.length_b   1.000
_cell.length_c   1.000
_cell.angle_alpha   90.00
_cell.angle_beta   90.00
_cell.angle_gamma   90.00
#
_symmetry.space_group_name_H-M   'P 1'
#
loop_
_entity.id
_entity.type
_entity.pdbx_description
1 polymer ?
#
loop_
_entity_poly.entity_id
_entity_poly.type
_entity_poly.pdbx_seq_one_letter_code
_entity_poly.pdbx_strand_id
1 'polypeptide(L)'
;YINSGGCQCFANERANNDAHCVALFRKAGAIFTTTTNVPEIGLNMETFNYMNGRTNNPYDTNRLCGGSSGGEASLIAAGGSVIGLGNDILGSLRNPAHFNGIYSHKSTH
;
A
#
# COMPACT_ATOMS: atom_id res chain seq x y z
N TYR A 1 -11.04 -7.63 -5.07
CA TYR A 1 -9.92 -7.13 -5.89
C TYR A 1 -8.92 -8.25 -6.10
N ILE A 2 -8.03 -8.13 -7.10
CA ILE A 2 -6.88 -9.04 -7.21
C ILE A 2 -5.98 -8.77 -5.99
N ASN A 3 -5.48 -9.83 -5.36
CA ASN A 3 -4.54 -9.75 -4.25
C ASN A 3 -3.25 -10.47 -4.62
N SER A 4 -2.41 -9.80 -5.40
CA SER A 4 -1.18 -10.40 -5.92
C SER A 4 0.00 -10.32 -4.94
N GLY A 5 -0.09 -9.44 -3.92
CA GLY A 5 1.01 -9.18 -3.01
C GLY A 5 2.33 -8.80 -3.69
N GLY A 6 2.31 -8.30 -4.93
CA GLY A 6 3.53 -8.06 -5.70
C GLY A 6 4.30 -9.34 -6.11
N CYS A 7 3.75 -10.55 -5.93
CA CYS A 7 4.34 -11.82 -6.39
C CYS A 7 3.69 -12.33 -7.67
N GLN A 8 4.50 -12.71 -8.66
CA GLN A 8 4.02 -13.37 -9.89
C GLN A 8 3.21 -14.65 -9.61
N CYS A 9 3.56 -15.35 -8.54
CA CYS A 9 2.88 -16.54 -8.07
C CYS A 9 1.40 -16.32 -7.71
N PHE A 10 1.02 -15.08 -7.37
CA PHE A 10 -0.33 -14.72 -6.97
C PHE A 10 -1.00 -13.73 -7.94
N ALA A 11 -0.45 -13.56 -9.14
CA ALA A 11 -0.88 -12.52 -10.09
C ALA A 11 -2.40 -12.50 -10.38
N ASN A 12 -3.04 -13.68 -10.35
CA ASN A 12 -4.47 -13.84 -10.63
C ASN A 12 -5.30 -14.21 -9.39
N GLU A 13 -4.69 -14.24 -8.21
CA GLU A 13 -5.39 -14.60 -6.98
C GLU A 13 -6.41 -13.53 -6.61
N ARG A 14 -7.63 -13.97 -6.36
CA ARG A 14 -8.73 -13.12 -5.92
C ARG A 14 -9.25 -13.62 -4.59
N ALA A 15 -9.27 -12.74 -3.61
CA ALA A 15 -9.87 -13.05 -2.32
C ALA A 15 -11.39 -13.24 -2.48
N ASN A 16 -11.91 -14.34 -1.95
CA ASN A 16 -13.35 -14.63 -1.93
C ASN A 16 -14.09 -13.81 -0.87
N ASN A 17 -13.38 -13.36 0.17
CA ASN A 17 -13.93 -12.62 1.29
C ASN A 17 -13.08 -11.37 1.55
N ASP A 18 -13.74 -10.32 2.05
CA ASP A 18 -13.04 -9.14 2.54
C ASP A 18 -12.21 -9.51 3.79
N ALA A 19 -11.03 -8.88 3.91
CA ALA A 19 -10.32 -8.86 5.19
C ALA A 19 -11.18 -8.14 6.25
N HIS A 20 -11.02 -8.49 7.53
CA HIS A 20 -11.87 -7.95 8.58
C HIS A 20 -11.87 -6.41 8.61
N CYS A 21 -10.71 -5.76 8.47
CA CYS A 21 -10.62 -4.31 8.39
C CYS A 21 -11.33 -3.72 7.16
N VAL A 22 -11.22 -4.36 5.99
CA VAL A 22 -11.90 -3.93 4.76
C VAL A 22 -13.43 -3.99 4.95
N ALA A 23 -13.93 -5.08 5.53
CA ALA A 23 -15.35 -5.25 5.83
C ALA A 23 -15.87 -4.16 6.79
N LEU A 24 -15.10 -3.80 7.82
CA LEU A 24 -15.44 -2.71 8.74
C LEU A 24 -15.49 -1.35 8.04
N PHE A 25 -14.52 -1.05 7.20
CA PHE A 25 -14.50 0.19 6.42
C PHE A 25 -15.70 0.28 5.46
N ARG A 26 -16.02 -0.81 4.76
CA ARG A 26 -17.22 -0.87 3.91
C ARG A 26 -18.51 -0.67 4.72
N LYS A 27 -18.62 -1.30 5.89
CA LYS A 27 -19.75 -1.12 6.80
C LYS A 27 -19.88 0.33 7.28
N ALA A 28 -18.76 1.03 7.44
CA ALA A 28 -18.72 2.46 7.75
C ALA A 28 -19.01 3.38 6.55
N GLY A 29 -19.27 2.83 5.36
CA GLY A 29 -19.60 3.59 4.14
C GLY A 29 -18.41 3.90 3.24
N ALA A 30 -17.23 3.32 3.48
CA ALA A 30 -16.07 3.55 2.63
C ALA A 30 -16.23 2.89 1.23
N ILE A 31 -15.81 3.62 0.20
CA ILE A 31 -15.78 3.16 -1.18
C ILE A 31 -14.32 2.89 -1.57
N PHE A 32 -13.96 1.61 -1.71
CA PHE A 32 -12.64 1.21 -2.18
C PHE A 32 -12.55 1.37 -3.69
N THR A 33 -11.59 2.15 -4.19
CA THR A 33 -11.42 2.44 -5.62
C THR A 33 -10.31 1.63 -6.28
N THR A 34 -9.28 1.26 -5.52
CA THR A 34 -8.09 0.58 -6.06
C THR A 34 -7.39 -0.26 -5.00
N THR A 35 -6.45 -1.10 -5.45
CA THR A 35 -5.44 -1.76 -4.64
C THR A 35 -4.09 -1.19 -5.04
N THR A 36 -3.26 -0.81 -4.08
CA THR A 36 -1.98 -0.18 -4.38
C THR A 36 -0.82 -1.17 -4.46
N ASN A 37 0.25 -0.71 -5.09
CA ASN A 37 1.45 -1.52 -5.29
C ASN A 37 2.20 -1.74 -3.97
N VAL A 38 2.83 -2.90 -3.84
CA VAL A 38 3.69 -3.31 -2.72
C VAL A 38 4.95 -3.97 -3.27
N PRO A 39 6.08 -3.99 -2.55
CA PRO A 39 7.15 -4.91 -2.92
C PRO A 39 6.68 -6.35 -2.80
N GLU A 40 7.40 -7.26 -3.47
CA GLU A 40 7.06 -8.68 -3.47
C GLU A 40 6.88 -9.20 -2.04
N ILE A 41 5.66 -9.71 -1.77
CA ILE A 41 5.14 -10.18 -0.48
C ILE A 41 5.35 -9.22 0.70
N GLY A 42 5.52 -7.92 0.43
CA GLY A 42 5.73 -6.89 1.45
C GLY A 42 7.10 -6.92 2.11
N LEU A 43 8.08 -7.64 1.57
CA LEU A 43 9.40 -7.86 2.18
C LEU A 43 10.49 -6.93 1.63
N ASN A 44 10.16 -5.66 1.41
CA ASN A 44 11.16 -4.65 1.06
C ASN A 44 10.76 -3.26 1.56
N MET A 45 11.76 -2.41 1.76
CA MET A 45 11.65 -1.01 2.14
C MET A 45 11.54 -0.07 0.94
N GLU A 46 11.64 -0.59 -0.29
CA GLU A 46 11.31 0.12 -1.51
C GLU A 46 10.17 -0.61 -2.23
N THR A 47 9.18 0.14 -2.72
CA THR A 47 8.02 -0.45 -3.40
C THR A 47 8.34 -0.76 -4.86
N PHE A 48 8.94 -1.92 -5.05
CA PHE A 48 9.27 -2.50 -6.36
C PHE A 48 8.93 -3.98 -6.39
N ASN A 49 8.33 -4.42 -7.50
CA ASN A 49 8.21 -5.82 -7.86
C ASN A 49 8.27 -6.00 -9.38
N TYR A 50 8.48 -7.23 -9.84
CA TYR A 50 8.61 -7.53 -11.27
C TYR A 50 7.28 -7.50 -12.05
N MET A 51 6.13 -7.51 -11.38
CA MET A 51 4.82 -7.49 -12.05
C MET A 51 4.37 -6.07 -12.44
N ASN A 52 4.50 -5.14 -11.50
CA ASN A 52 3.98 -3.78 -11.58
C ASN A 52 5.09 -2.73 -11.68
N GLY A 53 6.35 -3.13 -11.52
CA GLY A 53 7.49 -2.23 -11.51
C GLY A 53 7.60 -1.44 -10.20
N ARG A 54 8.27 -0.29 -10.30
CA ARG A 54 8.55 0.59 -9.15
C ARG A 54 7.45 1.63 -8.98
N THR A 55 7.00 1.84 -7.75
CA THR A 55 6.22 3.02 -7.39
C THR A 55 7.15 4.21 -7.18
N ASN A 56 6.86 5.33 -7.83
CA ASN A 56 7.65 6.55 -7.68
C ASN A 56 7.07 7.47 -6.60
N ASN A 57 7.95 8.19 -5.91
CA ASN A 57 7.58 9.24 -4.99
C ASN A 57 7.00 10.45 -5.76
N PRO A 58 5.82 10.99 -5.40
CA PRO A 58 5.17 12.06 -6.14
C PRO A 58 5.89 13.42 -6.03
N TYR A 59 6.75 13.62 -5.02
CA TYR A 59 7.54 14.85 -4.89
C TYR A 59 8.80 14.84 -5.77
N ASP A 60 9.37 13.67 -6.04
CA ASP A 60 10.57 13.49 -6.87
C ASP A 60 10.66 12.04 -7.35
N THR A 61 10.48 11.82 -8.66
CA THR A 61 10.47 10.48 -9.25
C THR A 61 11.83 9.77 -9.25
N ASN A 62 12.91 10.48 -8.89
CA ASN A 62 14.24 9.89 -8.70
C ASN A 62 14.48 9.40 -7.25
N ARG A 63 13.51 9.60 -6.35
CA ARG A 63 13.59 9.16 -4.95
C ARG A 63 12.70 7.96 -4.67
N LEU A 64 13.13 7.21 -3.67
CA LEU A 64 12.35 6.12 -3.09
C LEU A 64 11.03 6.65 -2.50
N CYS A 65 9.95 5.92 -2.72
CA CYS A 65 8.67 6.18 -2.05
C CYS A 65 8.56 5.45 -0.71
N GLY A 66 9.50 4.55 -0.41
CA GLY A 66 9.46 3.70 0.77
C GLY A 66 8.66 2.42 0.55
N GLY A 67 8.64 1.59 1.59
CA GLY A 67 7.96 0.31 1.57
C GLY A 67 7.71 -0.24 2.98
N SER A 68 6.87 -1.25 3.11
CA SER A 68 6.19 -1.91 1.98
C SER A 68 4.92 -1.22 1.47
N SER A 69 4.34 -0.27 2.23
CA SER A 69 3.11 0.44 1.81
C SER A 69 3.39 1.71 0.98
N GLY A 70 4.40 1.69 0.10
CA GLY A 70 4.77 2.86 -0.71
C GLY A 70 3.72 3.23 -1.76
N GLY A 71 2.98 2.24 -2.29
CA GLY A 71 1.83 2.48 -3.16
C GLY A 71 0.76 3.35 -2.51
N GLU A 72 0.32 2.98 -1.30
CA GLU A 72 -0.64 3.78 -0.51
C GLU A 72 -0.12 5.18 -0.23
N ALA A 73 1.11 5.28 0.29
CA ALA A 73 1.67 6.57 0.68
C ALA A 73 1.84 7.52 -0.51
N SER A 74 2.29 7.01 -1.65
CA SER A 74 2.45 7.79 -2.88
C SER A 74 1.11 8.23 -3.44
N LEU A 75 0.09 7.35 -3.42
CA LEU A 75 -1.25 7.67 -3.93
C LEU A 75 -1.93 8.76 -3.09
N ILE A 76 -1.82 8.67 -1.76
CA ILE A 76 -2.38 9.68 -0.84
C ILE A 76 -1.64 11.01 -1.02
N ALA A 77 -0.30 10.99 -1.03
CA ALA A 77 0.49 12.21 -1.20
C ALA A 77 0.26 12.90 -2.55
N ALA A 78 -0.04 12.14 -3.60
CA ALA A 78 -0.44 12.67 -4.91
C ALA A 78 -1.89 13.19 -4.95
N GLY A 79 -2.66 13.09 -3.85
CA GLY A 79 -4.07 13.49 -3.80
C GLY A 79 -5.04 12.51 -4.48
N GLY A 80 -4.59 11.31 -4.82
CA GLY A 80 -5.40 10.28 -5.49
C GLY A 80 -6.27 9.44 -4.55
N SER A 81 -6.03 9.50 -3.24
CA SER A 81 -6.88 8.91 -2.21
C SER A 81 -6.88 9.76 -0.94
N VAL A 82 -8.00 9.74 -0.22
CA VAL A 82 -8.17 10.47 1.06
C VAL A 82 -7.68 9.63 2.25
N ILE A 83 -7.78 8.30 2.15
CA ILE A 83 -7.40 7.36 3.20
C ILE A 83 -6.93 6.05 2.58
N GLY A 84 -5.97 5.40 3.23
CA GLY A 84 -5.40 4.13 2.78
C GLY A 84 -5.29 3.12 3.91
N LEU A 85 -5.21 1.84 3.53
CA LEU A 85 -4.97 0.73 4.44
C LEU A 85 -3.68 0.01 4.06
N GLY A 86 -2.88 -0.35 5.06
CA GLY A 86 -1.67 -1.13 4.87
C GLY A 86 -1.30 -1.90 6.12
N ASN A 87 -0.09 -2.42 6.16
CA ASN A 87 0.44 -3.22 7.27
C ASN A 87 1.80 -2.68 7.71
N ASP A 88 2.14 -2.88 8.98
CA ASP A 88 3.38 -2.38 9.57
C ASP A 88 3.89 -3.36 10.64
N ILE A 89 4.89 -4.15 10.25
CA ILE A 89 5.66 -5.02 11.16
C ILE A 89 6.93 -4.30 11.60
N LEU A 90 7.68 -3.73 10.64
CA LEU A 90 8.98 -3.07 10.86
C LEU A 90 9.02 -1.61 10.36
N GLY A 91 7.87 -0.93 10.34
CA GLY A 91 7.76 0.45 9.85
C GLY A 91 7.15 0.57 8.46
N SER A 92 6.53 -0.49 7.93
CA SER A 92 6.00 -0.52 6.57
C SER A 92 4.82 0.44 6.29
N LEU A 93 4.25 1.09 7.30
CA LEU A 93 3.36 2.26 7.13
C LEU A 93 4.12 3.57 7.40
N ARG A 94 4.88 3.59 8.49
CA ARG A 94 5.55 4.80 8.99
C ARG A 94 6.66 5.31 8.08
N ASN A 95 7.44 4.41 7.50
CA ASN A 95 8.56 4.76 6.62
C ASN A 95 8.06 5.32 5.27
N PRO A 96 7.12 4.68 4.54
CA PRO A 96 6.51 5.31 3.38
C PRO A 96 5.86 6.66 3.69
N ALA A 97 5.13 6.77 4.81
CA ALA A 97 4.50 8.02 5.19
C ALA A 97 5.52 9.15 5.40
N HIS A 98 6.65 8.86 6.04
CA HIS A 98 7.75 9.80 6.21
C HIS A 98 8.32 10.26 4.85
N PHE A 99 8.59 9.34 3.92
CA PHE A 99 9.14 9.71 2.61
C PHE A 99 8.17 10.48 1.71
N ASN A 100 6.86 10.32 1.93
CA ASN A 100 5.82 10.99 1.15
C ASN A 100 5.16 12.14 1.92
N GLY A 101 5.72 12.58 3.06
CA GLY A 101 5.23 13.75 3.79
C GLY A 101 3.77 13.66 4.26
N ILE A 102 3.28 12.46 4.56
CA ILE A 102 1.92 12.23 5.07
C ILE A 102 1.95 11.59 6.46
N TYR A 103 0.80 11.58 7.13
CA TYR A 103 0.63 10.89 8.40
C TYR A 103 0.31 9.40 8.20
N SER A 104 0.76 8.58 9.14
CA SER A 104 0.32 7.19 9.28
C SER A 104 0.20 6.82 10.75
N HIS A 105 -0.62 5.81 11.03
CA HIS A 105 -0.83 5.31 12.38
C HIS A 105 -0.66 3.78 12.41
N LYS A 106 0.32 3.32 13.19
CA LYS A 106 0.45 1.90 13.55
C LYS A 106 -0.23 1.71 14.91
N SER A 107 -1.37 1.02 14.93
CA SER A 107 -2.08 0.70 16.18
C SER A 107 -1.22 -0.13 17.12
N THR A 108 -1.52 -0.12 18.42
CA THR A 108 -0.96 -1.10 19.36
C THR A 108 -1.31 -2.52 18.89
N HIS A 109 -0.39 -3.46 19.14
CA HIS A 109 -0.66 -4.88 18.89
C HIS A 109 -1.52 -5.45 20.03
#